data_AF-A0A965HJU9-F1
#
_entry.id   AF-A0A965HJU9-F1
#
_cell.length_a   1.000
_cell.length_b   1.000
_cell.length_c   1.000
_cell.angle_alpha   90.00
_cell.angle_beta   90.00
_cell.angle_gamma   90.00
#
_symmetry.space_group_name_H-M   'P 1'
#
loop_
_entity.id
_entity.type
_entity.pdbx_description
1 polymer ?
#
loop_
_entity_poly.entity_id
_entity_poly.type
_entity_poly.pdbx_seq_one_letter_code
_entity_poly.pdbx_strand_id
1 'polypeptide(L)'
;MRLTQTLFRPLNDHPLLLSTLFLLTGAALQWRLGWAPQAVALVGFAWVLLVLAAIDWRSHRLPDTLTLPLLWAGLVLQLLPPTRTVGAELAIAGAVVGYLPLRALELAYFKVRRIEALGFGDLKLLAAIGAWLGPQAVMLVFVAAALVGSAWQWLRSRGRTADVPQQFALGP
;
A
#
# COMPACT_ATOMS: atom_id res chain seq x y z
N MET A 1 -4.02 -22.81 12.38
CA MET A 1 -4.17 -23.37 11.01
C MET A 1 -5.32 -22.76 10.18
N ARG A 2 -6.42 -22.25 10.78
CA ARG A 2 -7.53 -21.60 10.01
C ARG A 2 -7.25 -20.16 9.52
N LEU A 3 -6.47 -19.37 10.27
CA LEU A 3 -6.18 -17.96 9.91
C LEU A 3 -5.38 -17.83 8.60
N THR A 4 -4.39 -18.70 8.38
CA THR A 4 -3.61 -18.73 7.13
C THR A 4 -4.46 -19.09 5.92
N GLN A 5 -5.37 -20.05 6.05
CA GLN A 5 -6.27 -20.42 4.94
C GLN A 5 -7.27 -19.31 4.59
N THR A 6 -7.65 -18.47 5.55
CA THR A 6 -8.58 -17.36 5.29
C THR A 6 -7.86 -16.17 4.67
N LEU A 7 -6.64 -15.88 5.15
CA LEU A 7 -5.79 -14.81 4.61
C LEU A 7 -5.34 -15.07 3.18
N PHE A 8 -4.96 -16.30 2.84
CA PHE A 8 -4.44 -16.63 1.51
C PHE A 8 -5.50 -17.15 0.53
N ARG A 9 -6.77 -17.20 0.94
CA ARG A 9 -7.89 -17.52 0.06
C ARG A 9 -7.90 -16.71 -1.25
N PRO A 10 -7.67 -15.37 -1.27
CA PRO A 10 -7.70 -14.56 -2.49
C PRO A 10 -6.73 -15.05 -3.57
N LEU A 11 -5.59 -15.64 -3.18
CA LEU A 11 -4.62 -16.17 -4.14
C LEU A 11 -5.18 -17.36 -4.94
N ASN A 12 -6.13 -18.08 -4.35
CA ASN A 12 -6.70 -19.28 -4.92
C ASN A 12 -7.87 -18.98 -5.87
N ASP A 13 -8.47 -17.79 -5.79
CA ASP A 13 -9.64 -17.45 -6.59
C ASP A 13 -9.30 -16.90 -7.99
N HIS A 14 -8.12 -16.26 -8.13
CA HIS A 14 -7.64 -15.74 -9.41
C HIS A 14 -6.17 -16.12 -9.67
N PRO A 15 -5.85 -17.43 -9.71
CA PRO A 15 -4.46 -17.89 -9.79
C PRO A 15 -3.76 -17.47 -11.08
N LEU A 16 -4.48 -17.41 -12.21
CA LEU A 16 -3.94 -17.00 -13.51
C LEU A 16 -3.62 -15.49 -13.58
N LEU A 17 -4.48 -14.66 -12.98
CA LEU A 17 -4.25 -13.22 -12.93
C LEU A 17 -3.04 -12.91 -12.04
N LEU A 18 -2.93 -13.59 -10.90
CA LEU A 18 -1.80 -13.38 -10.00
C LEU A 18 -0.49 -13.90 -10.60
N SER A 19 -0.48 -15.09 -11.19
CA SER A 19 0.71 -15.63 -11.84
C SER A 19 1.18 -14.76 -13.00
N THR A 20 0.27 -14.24 -13.82
CA THR A 20 0.61 -13.29 -14.89
C THR A 20 1.18 -11.98 -14.33
N LEU A 21 0.61 -11.41 -13.27
CA LEU A 21 1.16 -10.22 -12.63
C LEU A 21 2.55 -10.47 -12.03
N PHE A 22 2.78 -11.61 -11.36
CA PHE A 22 4.09 -11.99 -10.85
C PHE A 22 5.13 -12.08 -11.97
N LEU A 23 4.79 -12.77 -13.07
CA LEU A 23 5.67 -12.92 -14.22
C LEU A 23 5.97 -11.59 -14.90
N LEU A 24 4.94 -10.75 -15.14
CA LEU A 24 5.10 -9.47 -15.81
C LEU A 24 5.94 -8.49 -14.99
N THR A 25 5.67 -8.38 -13.68
CA THR A 25 6.44 -7.50 -12.79
C THR A 25 7.87 -7.99 -12.62
N GLY A 26 8.08 -9.30 -12.48
CA GLY A 26 9.40 -9.93 -12.41
C GLY A 26 10.21 -9.66 -13.67
N ALA A 27 9.64 -9.96 -14.84
CA ALA A 27 10.28 -9.75 -16.14
C ALA A 27 10.59 -8.27 -16.41
N ALA A 28 9.66 -7.36 -16.10
CA ALA A 28 9.85 -5.93 -16.31
C ALA A 28 10.99 -5.35 -15.45
N LEU A 29 11.08 -5.76 -14.19
CA LEU A 29 12.15 -5.30 -13.29
C LEU A 29 13.51 -5.90 -13.68
N GLN A 30 13.57 -7.18 -14.02
CA GLN A 30 14.79 -7.82 -14.50
C GLN A 30 15.26 -7.23 -15.84
N TRP A 31 14.32 -6.93 -16.75
CA TRP A 31 14.66 -6.28 -18.02
C TRP A 31 15.27 -4.89 -17.82
N ARG A 32 14.78 -4.12 -16.85
CA ARG A 32 15.28 -2.76 -16.58
C ARG A 32 16.57 -2.71 -15.76
N LEU A 33 16.71 -3.60 -14.77
CA LEU A 33 17.79 -3.55 -13.78
C LEU A 33 18.83 -4.66 -13.97
N GLY A 34 18.60 -5.57 -14.92
CA GLY A 34 19.42 -6.76 -15.14
C GLY A 34 19.31 -7.78 -14.00
N TRP A 35 20.29 -8.68 -13.94
CA TRP A 35 20.40 -9.73 -12.92
C TRP A 35 21.15 -9.27 -11.67
N ALA A 36 21.09 -7.98 -11.34
CA ALA A 36 21.73 -7.44 -10.15
C ALA A 36 20.99 -7.88 -8.87
N PRO A 37 21.66 -8.06 -7.72
CA PRO A 37 21.00 -8.48 -6.48
C PRO A 37 19.90 -7.50 -6.02
N GLN A 38 20.08 -6.20 -6.25
CA GLN A 38 19.04 -5.17 -6.09
C GLN A 38 17.76 -5.45 -6.90
N ALA A 39 17.88 -5.99 -8.12
CA ALA A 39 16.74 -6.30 -8.97
C ALA A 39 15.94 -7.48 -8.39
N VAL A 40 16.63 -8.52 -7.92
CA VAL A 40 16.01 -9.67 -7.24
C VAL A 40 15.27 -9.23 -5.98
N ALA A 41 15.88 -8.36 -5.18
CA ALA A 41 15.26 -7.78 -4.00
C ALA A 41 13.97 -7.00 -4.34
N LEU A 42 14.02 -6.15 -5.37
CA LEU A 42 12.87 -5.37 -5.83
C LEU A 42 11.75 -6.24 -6.45
N VAL A 43 12.10 -7.34 -7.11
CA VAL A 43 11.11 -8.34 -7.58
C VAL A 43 10.40 -8.97 -6.38
N GLY A 44 11.16 -9.41 -5.37
CA GLY A 44 10.59 -9.93 -4.13
C GLY A 44 9.67 -8.93 -3.44
N PHE A 45 10.10 -7.67 -3.33
CA PHE A 45 9.28 -6.57 -2.81
C PHE A 45 7.97 -6.39 -3.60
N ALA A 46 8.05 -6.31 -4.94
CA ALA A 46 6.89 -6.16 -5.80
C ALA A 46 5.90 -7.33 -5.65
N TRP A 47 6.41 -8.54 -5.52
CA TRP A 47 5.57 -9.73 -5.32
C TRP A 47 4.87 -9.71 -3.96
N VAL A 48 5.55 -9.30 -2.88
CA VAL A 48 4.88 -9.13 -1.58
C VAL A 48 3.79 -8.06 -1.67
N LEU A 49 4.03 -6.95 -2.38
CA LEU A 49 3.00 -5.93 -2.62
C LEU A 49 1.80 -6.47 -3.41
N LEU A 50 2.02 -7.31 -4.43
CA LEU A 50 0.95 -7.96 -5.17
C LEU A 50 0.11 -8.89 -4.27
N VAL A 51 0.76 -9.65 -3.39
CA VAL A 51 0.07 -10.48 -2.39
C VAL A 51 -0.75 -9.60 -1.45
N LEU A 52 -0.16 -8.53 -0.92
CA LEU A 52 -0.85 -7.59 -0.03
C LEU A 52 -2.05 -6.93 -0.73
N ALA A 53 -1.92 -6.53 -1.98
CA ALA A 53 -3.02 -5.95 -2.77
C ALA A 53 -4.16 -6.96 -3.00
N ALA A 54 -3.84 -8.24 -3.26
CA ALA A 54 -4.84 -9.29 -3.41
C ALA A 54 -5.60 -9.57 -2.10
N ILE A 55 -4.90 -9.50 -0.96
CA ILE A 55 -5.51 -9.63 0.37
C ILE A 55 -6.38 -8.42 0.70
N ASP A 56 -5.88 -7.21 0.42
CA ASP A 56 -6.60 -5.96 0.66
C ASP A 56 -7.90 -5.87 -0.15
N TRP A 57 -7.86 -6.25 -1.44
CA TRP A 57 -9.04 -6.26 -2.31
C TRP A 57 -10.22 -7.05 -1.76
N ARG A 58 -9.96 -8.10 -0.96
CA ARG A 58 -11.01 -8.95 -0.39
C ARG A 58 -11.38 -8.62 1.03
N SER A 59 -10.38 -8.30 1.85
CA SER A 59 -10.54 -8.21 3.29
C SER A 59 -10.48 -6.78 3.82
N HIS A 60 -10.06 -5.82 2.99
CA HIS A 60 -9.78 -4.43 3.38
C HIS A 60 -8.89 -4.33 4.62
N ARG A 61 -7.97 -5.30 4.77
CA ARG A 61 -7.05 -5.42 5.91
C ARG A 61 -5.70 -5.87 5.42
N LEU A 62 -4.66 -5.12 5.80
CA LEU A 62 -3.28 -5.48 5.54
C LEU A 62 -2.69 -6.23 6.74
N PRO A 63 -2.23 -7.47 6.57
CA PRO A 63 -1.70 -8.27 7.66
C PRO A 63 -0.30 -7.81 8.08
N ASP A 64 -0.13 -7.56 9.38
CA ASP A 64 1.15 -7.20 10.00
C ASP A 64 2.25 -8.25 9.76
N THR A 65 1.86 -9.52 9.58
CA THR A 65 2.76 -10.63 9.27
C THR A 65 3.45 -10.50 7.92
N LEU A 66 2.97 -9.62 7.03
CA LEU A 66 3.62 -9.31 5.75
C LEU A 66 4.19 -7.89 5.73
N THR A 67 3.46 -6.89 6.25
CA THR A 67 3.88 -5.49 6.19
C THR A 67 5.10 -5.19 7.06
N LEU A 68 5.19 -5.76 8.28
CA LEU A 68 6.34 -5.52 9.17
C LEU A 68 7.62 -6.20 8.67
N PRO A 69 7.61 -7.49 8.26
CA PRO A 69 8.78 -8.08 7.63
C PRO A 69 9.21 -7.34 6.37
N LEU A 70 8.26 -6.84 5.57
CA LEU A 70 8.57 -6.04 4.39
C LEU A 70 9.32 -4.75 4.77
N LEU A 71 8.84 -4.01 5.77
CA LEU A 71 9.51 -2.81 6.27
C LEU A 71 10.96 -3.11 6.73
N TRP A 72 11.12 -4.11 7.59
CA TRP A 72 12.43 -4.48 8.13
C TRP A 72 13.38 -5.00 7.04
N ALA A 73 12.90 -5.83 6.12
CA ALA A 73 13.67 -6.29 4.99
C ALA A 73 14.16 -5.11 4.14
N GLY A 74 13.30 -4.12 3.90
CA GLY A 74 13.68 -2.88 3.21
C GLY A 74 14.84 -2.18 3.90
N LEU A 75 14.75 -1.96 5.21
CA LEU A 75 15.83 -1.30 5.96
C LEU A 75 17.14 -2.11 5.96
N VAL A 76 17.07 -3.42 6.18
CA VAL A 76 18.25 -4.30 6.24
C VAL A 76 18.95 -4.40 4.89
N LEU A 77 18.19 -4.52 3.80
CA LEU A 77 18.76 -4.66 2.45
C LEU A 77 19.49 -3.39 1.98
N GLN A 78 19.22 -2.24 2.57
CA GLN A 78 19.91 -0.98 2.26
C GLN A 78 21.31 -0.91 2.89
N LEU A 79 21.53 -1.67 3.96
CA LEU A 79 22.83 -1.80 4.61
C LEU A 79 23.80 -2.61 3.76
N LEU A 80 23.28 -3.55 2.97
CA LEU A 80 24.04 -4.42 2.08
C LEU A 80 24.31 -3.70 0.74
N PRO A 81 25.58 -3.40 0.40
CA PRO A 81 25.92 -2.71 -0.86
C PRO A 81 25.32 -3.33 -2.14
N PRO A 82 25.28 -4.67 -2.34
CA PRO A 82 24.78 -5.24 -3.59
C PRO A 82 23.25 -5.15 -3.76
N THR A 83 22.50 -4.95 -2.68
CA THR A 83 21.03 -4.86 -2.68
C THR A 83 20.52 -3.45 -2.39
N ARG A 84 21.43 -2.49 -2.21
CA ARG A 84 21.11 -1.10 -1.90
C ARG A 84 20.36 -0.46 -3.06
N THR A 85 19.22 0.17 -2.77
CA THR A 85 18.41 0.88 -3.78
C THR A 85 18.54 2.40 -3.61
N VAL A 86 18.33 2.92 -2.40
CA VAL A 86 18.40 4.36 -2.09
C VAL A 86 19.42 4.69 -1.02
N GLY A 87 19.92 3.70 -0.28
CA GLY A 87 20.83 3.91 0.85
C GLY A 87 20.11 4.02 2.19
N ALA A 88 20.82 3.73 3.28
CA ALA A 88 20.24 3.58 4.60
C ALA A 88 19.58 4.88 5.12
N GLU A 89 20.21 6.03 4.90
CA GLU A 89 19.69 7.32 5.34
C GLU A 89 18.35 7.67 4.66
N LEU A 90 18.28 7.53 3.33
CA LEU A 90 17.06 7.76 2.58
C LEU A 90 15.99 6.72 2.86
N ALA A 91 16.36 5.48 3.15
CA ALA A 91 15.42 4.44 3.56
C ALA A 91 14.78 4.76 4.92
N ILE A 92 15.57 5.18 5.91
CA ILE A 92 15.06 5.61 7.21
C ILE A 92 14.19 6.85 7.05
N ALA A 93 14.65 7.86 6.31
CA ALA A 93 13.87 9.06 6.02
C ALA A 93 12.55 8.71 5.33
N GLY A 94 12.58 7.79 4.35
CA GLY A 94 11.39 7.30 3.67
C GLY A 94 10.42 6.60 4.62
N ALA A 95 10.89 5.73 5.49
CA ALA A 95 10.06 5.06 6.49
C ALA A 95 9.40 6.07 7.46
N VAL A 96 10.16 7.07 7.91
CA VAL A 96 9.69 8.14 8.79
C VAL A 96 8.63 9.00 8.09
N VAL A 97 8.90 9.44 6.86
CA VAL A 97 7.97 10.22 6.04
C VAL A 97 6.72 9.42 5.67
N GLY A 98 6.86 8.10 5.48
CA GLY A 98 5.74 7.19 5.23
C GLY A 98 4.85 6.96 6.45
N TYR A 99 5.38 7.03 7.67
CA TYR A 99 4.64 6.71 8.89
C TYR A 99 4.13 7.93 9.65
N LEU A 100 5.02 8.88 9.99
CA LEU A 100 4.72 9.93 10.96
C LEU A 100 3.63 10.91 10.52
N PRO A 101 3.62 11.45 9.29
CA PRO A 101 2.61 12.46 8.90
C PRO A 101 1.20 11.88 8.94
N LEU A 102 1.02 10.66 8.44
CA LEU A 102 -0.27 9.99 8.41
C LEU A 102 -0.71 9.56 9.81
N ARG A 103 0.22 9.08 10.64
CA ARG A 103 -0.07 8.76 12.05
C ARG A 103 -0.44 10.02 12.84
N ALA A 104 0.21 11.15 12.59
CA ALA A 104 -0.14 12.42 13.22
C ALA A 104 -1.54 12.89 12.80
N LEU A 105 -1.89 12.76 11.51
CA LEU A 105 -3.22 13.10 11.00
C LEU A 105 -4.31 12.22 11.60
N GLU A 106 -4.09 10.90 11.66
CA GLU A 106 -5.04 9.96 12.24
C GLU A 106 -5.19 10.18 13.76
N LEU A 107 -4.11 10.49 14.49
CA LEU A 107 -4.20 10.87 15.90
C LEU A 107 -4.99 12.17 16.10
N ALA A 108 -4.75 13.19 15.26
CA ALA A 108 -5.49 14.45 15.32
C ALA A 108 -6.98 14.25 15.04
N TYR A 109 -7.30 13.45 14.02
CA TYR A 109 -8.68 13.09 13.68
C TYR A 109 -9.34 12.31 14.82
N PHE A 110 -8.65 11.31 15.38
CA PHE A 110 -9.14 10.51 16.49
C PHE A 110 -9.42 11.34 17.73
N LYS A 111 -8.57 12.33 18.05
CA LYS A 111 -8.81 13.25 19.18
C LYS A 111 -10.10 14.04 19.04
N VAL A 112 -10.44 14.48 17.81
CA VAL A 112 -11.62 15.31 17.55
C VAL A 112 -12.88 14.47 17.40
N ARG A 113 -12.82 13.39 16.62
CA ARG A 113 -14.01 12.60 16.22
C ARG A 113 -14.22 11.35 17.06
N ARG A 114 -13.22 10.89 17.82
CA ARG A 114 -13.20 9.62 18.55
C ARG A 114 -13.47 8.41 17.64
N ILE A 115 -13.17 8.54 16.36
CA ILE A 115 -13.30 7.51 15.33
C ILE A 115 -11.93 7.29 14.72
N GLU A 116 -11.55 6.03 14.53
CA GLU A 116 -10.34 5.66 13.80
C GLU A 116 -10.58 5.90 12.30
N ALA A 117 -9.91 6.90 11.72
CA ALA A 117 -10.09 7.29 10.32
C ALA A 117 -9.28 6.47 9.33
N LEU A 118 -8.12 5.97 9.74
CA LEU A 118 -7.15 5.34 8.85
C LEU A 118 -6.79 3.94 9.35
N GLY A 119 -6.71 2.97 8.44
CA GLY A 119 -6.27 1.63 8.77
C GLY A 119 -4.80 1.65 9.18
N PHE A 120 -4.47 1.12 10.37
CA PHE A 120 -3.09 0.98 10.85
C PHE A 120 -2.17 0.21 9.88
N GLY A 121 -2.75 -0.62 9.01
CA GLY A 121 -2.04 -1.33 7.96
C GLY A 121 -1.44 -0.42 6.90
N ASP A 122 -2.18 0.61 6.47
CA ASP A 122 -1.77 1.52 5.39
C ASP A 122 -0.56 2.35 5.82
N LEU A 123 -0.54 2.80 7.07
CA LEU A 123 0.61 3.49 7.68
C LEU A 123 1.89 2.66 7.59
N LYS A 124 1.81 1.37 7.92
CA LYS A 124 2.95 0.45 7.91
C LYS A 124 3.38 0.14 6.49
N LEU A 125 2.44 0.01 5.56
CA LEU A 125 2.73 -0.22 4.15
C LEU A 125 3.44 0.98 3.53
N LEU A 126 2.98 2.21 3.79
CA LEU A 126 3.67 3.42 3.30
C LEU A 126 5.06 3.58 3.91
N ALA A 127 5.24 3.23 5.19
CA ALA A 127 6.56 3.15 5.80
C ALA A 127 7.46 2.13 5.08
N ALA A 128 6.93 0.94 4.78
CA ALA A 128 7.67 -0.08 4.04
C ALA A 128 8.05 0.43 2.64
N ILE A 129 7.11 1.00 1.88
CA ILE A 129 7.39 1.61 0.57
C ILE A 129 8.51 2.65 0.68
N GLY A 130 8.46 3.52 1.69
CA GLY A 130 9.51 4.50 1.97
C GLY A 130 10.88 3.89 2.27
N ALA A 131 10.93 2.77 3.01
CA ALA A 131 12.19 2.06 3.30
C ALA A 131 12.82 1.44 2.03
N TRP A 132 12.00 0.96 1.10
CA TRP A 132 12.47 0.31 -0.13
C TRP A 132 12.81 1.30 -1.24
N LEU A 133 12.03 2.36 -1.39
CA LEU A 133 12.08 3.25 -2.56
C LEU A 133 12.41 4.71 -2.21
N GLY A 134 12.57 5.04 -0.93
CA GLY A 134 12.86 6.38 -0.45
C GLY A 134 11.62 7.27 -0.26
N PRO A 135 11.80 8.48 0.29
CA PRO A 135 10.71 9.39 0.67
C PRO A 135 9.95 9.94 -0.54
N GLN A 136 10.59 10.08 -1.71
CA GLN A 136 9.93 10.55 -2.92
C GLN A 136 8.84 9.57 -3.39
N ALA A 137 9.10 8.27 -3.26
CA ALA A 137 8.13 7.24 -3.63
C ALA A 137 6.87 7.28 -2.75
N VAL A 138 7.02 7.60 -1.45
CA VAL A 138 5.89 7.78 -0.54
C VAL A 138 4.95 8.87 -1.05
N MET A 139 5.50 10.02 -1.44
CA MET A 139 4.71 11.14 -1.97
C MET A 139 3.98 10.73 -3.26
N LEU A 140 4.69 10.08 -4.19
CA LEU A 140 4.11 9.60 -5.44
C LEU A 140 2.96 8.63 -5.22
N VAL A 141 3.14 7.64 -4.33
CA VAL A 141 2.10 6.66 -3.99
C VAL A 141 0.90 7.34 -3.34
N PHE A 142 1.12 8.29 -2.43
CA PHE A 142 0.04 9.03 -1.78
C PHE A 142 -0.79 9.82 -2.79
N VAL A 143 -0.15 10.56 -3.69
CA VAL A 143 -0.82 11.32 -4.75
C VAL A 143 -1.54 10.39 -5.72
N ALA A 144 -0.90 9.31 -6.16
CA ALA A 144 -1.51 8.33 -7.06
C ALA A 144 -2.76 7.71 -6.44
N ALA A 145 -2.71 7.32 -5.16
CA ALA A 145 -3.85 6.77 -4.44
C ALA A 145 -5.01 7.79 -4.34
N ALA A 146 -4.71 9.06 -4.05
CA ALA A 146 -5.72 10.12 -4.00
C ALA A 146 -6.38 10.36 -5.36
N LEU A 147 -5.60 10.36 -6.45
CA LEU A 147 -6.10 10.52 -7.81
C LEU A 147 -6.99 9.34 -8.24
N VAL A 148 -6.54 8.11 -8.01
CA VAL A 148 -7.32 6.91 -8.35
C VAL A 148 -8.60 6.85 -7.53
N GLY A 149 -8.52 7.11 -6.22
CA GLY A 149 -9.69 7.12 -5.33
C GLY A 149 -10.71 8.20 -5.70
N SER A 150 -10.26 9.42 -5.99
CA SER A 150 -11.15 10.51 -6.42
C SER A 150 -11.76 10.24 -7.80
N ALA A 151 -10.99 9.73 -8.76
CA ALA A 151 -11.51 9.34 -10.08
C ALA A 151 -12.55 8.22 -9.97
N TRP A 152 -12.28 7.20 -9.14
CA TRP A 152 -13.22 6.11 -8.88
C TRP A 152 -14.52 6.62 -8.25
N GLN A 153 -14.41 7.47 -7.22
CA GLN A 153 -15.56 8.09 -6.57
C GLN A 153 -16.37 8.95 -7.54
N TRP A 154 -15.70 9.72 -8.39
CA TRP A 154 -16.33 10.54 -9.41
C TRP A 154 -17.08 9.69 -10.44
N LEU A 155 -16.45 8.63 -10.97
CA LEU A 155 -17.10 7.68 -11.88
C LEU A 155 -18.34 7.04 -11.25
N ARG A 156 -18.25 6.64 -9.97
CA ARG A 156 -19.40 6.09 -9.23
C ARG A 156 -20.50 7.12 -9.00
N SER A 157 -20.14 8.39 -8.79
CA SER A 157 -21.09 9.47 -8.57
C SER A 157 -21.90 9.84 -9.82
N ARG A 158 -21.39 9.52 -11.03
CA ARG A 158 -22.10 9.76 -12.30
C ARG A 158 -23.36 8.89 -12.49
N GLY A 159 -23.51 7.81 -11.72
CA GLY A 159 -24.70 6.95 -11.74
C GLY A 159 -25.72 7.22 -10.63
N ARG A 160 -25.46 8.21 -9.75
CA ARG A 160 -26.39 8.63 -8.70
C ARG A 160 -26.98 9.96 -9.11
N THR A 161 -28.22 9.96 -9.63
CA THR A 161 -29.06 11.17 -9.60
C THR A 161 -29.02 11.67 -8.16
N ALA A 162 -28.64 12.93 -7.98
CA ALA A 162 -28.70 13.58 -6.69
C ALA A 162 -30.11 13.38 -6.13
N ASP A 163 -30.24 12.61 -5.05
CA ASP A 163 -31.44 12.71 -4.23
C ASP A 163 -31.50 14.17 -3.79
N VAL A 164 -32.47 14.88 -4.34
CA VAL A 164 -32.82 16.24 -3.94
C VAL A 164 -32.96 16.22 -2.42
N PRO A 165 -32.29 17.13 -1.68
CA PRO A 165 -32.49 17.21 -0.23
C PRO A 165 -33.99 17.32 0.01
N GLN A 166 -34.58 16.31 0.67
CA GLN A 166 -35.98 16.36 1.08
C GLN A 166 -36.19 17.69 1.80
N GLN A 167 -37.01 18.53 1.19
CA GLN A 167 -37.39 19.83 1.72
C GLN A 167 -37.85 19.61 3.17
N PHE A 168 -37.20 20.32 4.10
CA PHE A 168 -37.63 20.38 5.48
C PHE A 168 -39.00 21.05 5.48
N ALA A 169 -40.07 20.25 5.56
CA ALA A 169 -41.43 20.72 5.66
C ALA A 169 -41.63 21.36 7.04
N LEU A 170 -41.32 22.64 7.16
CA LEU A 170 -41.81 23.49 8.23
C LEU A 170 -43.26 23.86 7.87
N GLY A 171 -44.19 23.00 8.29
CA GLY A 171 -45.61 23.32 8.31
C GLY A 171 -45.93 24.47 9.27
N PRO A 172 -47.14 25.08 9.14
CA PRO A 172 -47.44 26.45 9.56
C PRO A 172 -47.31 26.72 11.06
#